data_AF-A0A665TG94-F1
#
_entry.id   AF-A0A665TG94-F1
#
_cell.length_a   1.000
_cell.length_b   1.000
_cell.length_c   1.000
_cell.angle_alpha   90.00
_cell.angle_beta   90.00
_cell.angle_gamma   90.00
#
_symmetry.space_group_name_H-M   'P 1'
#
loop_
_entity.id
_entity.type
_entity.pdbx_description
1 polymer ?
#
loop_
_entity_poly.entity_id
_entity_poly.type
_entity_poly.pdbx_seq_one_letter_code
_entity_poly.pdbx_strand_id
1 'polypeptide(L)'
;MATTSQIPPDELEELREAFAKIDVDNNGFISKDELNELFRAANLPLPGYRIREIIQELTKTSDQLTFDEFTQIVHGLKSTEVAKTFRKAINKKEGICNVAGRSEQSGTQHSYSEEEKVAFVNWINKALEKDAGKGTITSFKDGSISSSMPVLDLIDAIQPGSIRYDLLKTEDLTEEEKLNNAKYAISMARKIGARVYALPEDLVEVKPKMVMTVFACLMARGMKRA
;
A
#
# COMPACT_ATOMS: atom_id res chain seq x y z
N MET A 1 -11.67 -19.47 -39.78
CA MET A 1 -11.99 -20.08 -38.47
C MET A 1 -10.69 -20.11 -37.68
N ALA A 2 -10.53 -19.18 -36.73
CA ALA A 2 -9.28 -19.06 -35.98
C ALA A 2 -9.25 -20.08 -34.84
N THR A 3 -8.14 -20.81 -34.78
CA THR A 3 -7.81 -21.93 -33.91
C THR A 3 -7.90 -21.56 -32.42
N THR A 4 -8.73 -22.29 -31.68
CA THR A 4 -8.74 -22.38 -30.21
C THR A 4 -7.36 -22.86 -29.74
N SER A 5 -6.53 -21.93 -29.28
CA SER A 5 -5.34 -22.27 -28.48
C SER A 5 -5.82 -23.07 -27.27
N GLN A 6 -5.41 -24.33 -27.20
CA GLN A 6 -5.72 -25.23 -26.10
C GLN A 6 -5.06 -24.67 -24.83
N ILE A 7 -5.87 -24.01 -24.01
CA ILE A 7 -5.55 -23.75 -22.61
C ILE A 7 -5.36 -25.13 -21.98
N PRO A 8 -4.19 -25.43 -21.38
CA PRO A 8 -3.97 -26.72 -20.73
C PRO A 8 -5.05 -26.95 -19.66
N PRO A 9 -5.54 -28.19 -19.50
CA PRO A 9 -6.67 -28.49 -18.63
C PRO A 9 -6.46 -28.04 -17.19
N ASP A 10 -5.20 -28.02 -16.72
CA ASP A 10 -4.85 -27.55 -15.39
C ASP A 10 -5.08 -26.02 -15.24
N GLU A 11 -4.67 -25.22 -16.22
CA GLU A 11 -4.94 -23.76 -16.23
C GLU A 11 -6.44 -23.46 -16.41
N LEU A 12 -7.16 -24.30 -17.17
CA LEU A 12 -8.60 -24.13 -17.35
C LEU A 12 -9.37 -24.31 -16.04
N GLU A 13 -8.94 -25.26 -15.21
CA GLU A 13 -9.53 -25.49 -13.88
C GLU A 13 -9.22 -24.33 -12.92
N GLU A 14 -7.98 -23.82 -12.92
CA GLU A 14 -7.62 -22.61 -12.15
C GLU A 14 -8.46 -21.39 -12.55
N LEU A 15 -8.64 -21.16 -13.84
CA LEU A 15 -9.48 -20.09 -14.36
C LEU A 15 -10.94 -20.27 -13.99
N ARG A 16 -11.42 -21.51 -13.96
CA ARG A 16 -12.79 -21.85 -13.57
C ARG A 16 -13.03 -21.61 -12.08
N GLU A 17 -12.06 -21.95 -11.24
CA GLU A 17 -12.09 -21.60 -9.82
C GLU A 17 -12.06 -20.09 -9.60
N ALA A 18 -11.21 -19.36 -10.33
CA ALA A 18 -11.13 -17.90 -10.25
C ALA A 18 -12.45 -17.25 -10.68
N PHE A 19 -13.07 -17.77 -11.74
CA PHE A 19 -14.40 -17.34 -12.22
C PHE A 19 -15.48 -17.59 -11.16
N ALA A 20 -15.55 -18.80 -10.60
CA ALA A 20 -16.51 -19.15 -9.55
C ALA A 20 -16.32 -18.32 -8.26
N LYS A 21 -15.11 -17.86 -7.98
CA LYS A 21 -14.84 -16.93 -6.86
C LYS A 21 -15.31 -15.49 -7.12
N ILE A 22 -15.60 -15.13 -8.37
CA ILE A 22 -16.07 -13.80 -8.76
C ILE A 22 -17.58 -13.80 -9.01
N ASP A 23 -18.10 -14.85 -9.64
CA ASP A 23 -19.53 -15.13 -9.84
C ASP A 23 -20.16 -15.59 -8.51
N VAL A 24 -20.53 -14.62 -7.67
CA VAL A 24 -21.02 -14.87 -6.30
C VAL A 24 -22.41 -15.49 -6.33
N ASP A 25 -23.25 -15.06 -7.28
CA ASP A 25 -24.60 -15.59 -7.43
C ASP A 25 -24.67 -16.91 -8.22
N ASN A 26 -23.52 -17.36 -8.75
CA ASN A 26 -23.35 -18.60 -9.53
C ASN A 26 -24.28 -18.65 -10.76
N ASN A 27 -24.58 -17.48 -11.35
CA ASN A 27 -25.45 -17.40 -12.52
C ASN A 27 -24.71 -17.80 -13.82
N GLY A 28 -23.38 -18.01 -13.76
CA GLY A 28 -22.52 -18.36 -14.89
C GLY A 28 -21.94 -17.15 -15.65
N PHE A 29 -22.15 -15.94 -15.14
CA PHE A 29 -21.76 -14.67 -15.75
C PHE A 29 -21.27 -13.68 -14.69
N ILE A 30 -20.18 -12.96 -14.98
CA ILE A 30 -19.72 -11.89 -14.09
C ILE A 30 -20.42 -10.58 -14.48
N SER A 31 -21.27 -10.10 -13.57
CA SER A 31 -21.97 -8.82 -13.70
C SER A 31 -21.07 -7.61 -13.38
N LYS A 32 -21.56 -6.41 -13.71
CA LYS A 32 -20.92 -5.14 -13.32
C LYS A 32 -20.70 -4.98 -11.83
N ASP A 33 -21.62 -5.52 -11.03
CA ASP A 33 -21.59 -5.37 -9.58
C ASP A 33 -20.56 -6.33 -8.97
N GLU A 34 -20.50 -7.56 -9.47
CA GLU A 34 -19.47 -8.56 -9.08
C GLU A 34 -18.08 -8.15 -9.54
N LEU A 35 -17.97 -7.56 -10.73
CA LEU A 35 -16.72 -7.00 -11.21
C LEU A 35 -16.26 -5.82 -10.35
N ASN A 36 -17.18 -4.94 -9.96
CA ASN A 36 -16.91 -3.84 -9.03
C ASN A 36 -16.43 -4.38 -7.67
N GLU A 37 -17.08 -5.44 -7.18
CA GLU A 37 -16.68 -6.10 -5.94
C GLU A 37 -15.31 -6.76 -6.04
N LEU A 38 -14.97 -7.39 -7.19
CA LEU A 38 -13.62 -7.89 -7.49
C LEU A 38 -12.57 -6.78 -7.38
N PHE A 39 -12.79 -5.63 -8.03
CA PHE A 39 -11.85 -4.50 -7.99
C PHE A 39 -11.73 -3.89 -6.59
N ARG A 40 -12.83 -3.82 -5.84
CA ARG A 40 -12.82 -3.41 -4.43
C ARG A 40 -12.03 -4.39 -3.57
N ALA A 41 -12.26 -5.69 -3.73
CA ALA A 41 -11.54 -6.74 -3.01
C ALA A 41 -10.05 -6.78 -3.35
N ALA A 42 -9.68 -6.46 -4.61
CA ALA A 42 -8.29 -6.32 -5.04
C ALA A 42 -7.63 -5.00 -4.58
N ASN A 43 -8.33 -4.17 -3.80
CA ASN A 43 -7.87 -2.85 -3.36
C ASN A 43 -7.47 -1.95 -4.54
N LEU A 44 -8.24 -2.05 -5.63
CA LEU A 44 -8.15 -1.25 -6.85
C LEU A 44 -9.55 -0.69 -7.18
N PRO A 45 -10.18 0.10 -6.29
CA PRO A 45 -11.53 0.58 -6.51
C PRO A 45 -11.58 1.48 -7.75
N LEU A 46 -12.45 1.14 -8.69
CA LEU A 46 -12.63 1.90 -9.92
C LEU A 46 -13.95 2.67 -9.90
N PRO A 47 -13.99 3.89 -10.47
CA PRO A 47 -15.24 4.59 -10.70
C PRO A 47 -16.18 3.78 -11.60
N GLY A 48 -17.48 3.85 -11.36
CA GLY A 48 -18.47 3.06 -12.11
C GLY A 48 -18.49 3.30 -13.64
N TYR A 49 -17.93 4.42 -14.12
CA TYR A 49 -17.73 4.64 -15.57
C TYR A 49 -16.57 3.82 -16.13
N ARG A 50 -15.47 3.65 -15.37
CA ARG A 50 -14.35 2.78 -15.76
C ARG A 50 -14.74 1.32 -15.76
N ILE A 51 -15.57 0.89 -14.80
CA ILE A 51 -16.08 -0.49 -14.76
C ILE A 51 -16.96 -0.78 -15.99
N ARG A 52 -17.80 0.17 -16.38
CA ARG A 52 -18.60 0.07 -17.61
C ARG A 52 -17.75 0.07 -18.87
N GLU A 53 -16.72 0.90 -18.94
CA GLU A 53 -15.75 0.91 -20.04
C GLU A 53 -15.02 -0.44 -20.13
N ILE A 54 -14.59 -0.97 -18.97
CA ILE A 54 -13.98 -2.30 -18.88
C ILE A 54 -14.93 -3.36 -19.40
N ILE A 55 -16.19 -3.39 -18.94
CA ILE A 55 -17.17 -4.37 -19.41
C ILE A 55 -17.40 -4.21 -20.91
N GLN A 56 -17.77 -3.02 -21.40
CA GLN A 56 -18.05 -2.79 -22.82
C GLN A 56 -16.89 -3.13 -23.76
N GLU A 57 -15.65 -2.90 -23.33
CA GLU A 57 -14.47 -3.24 -24.13
C GLU A 57 -14.21 -4.76 -24.13
N LEU A 58 -14.54 -5.42 -23.03
CA LEU A 58 -14.33 -6.85 -22.82
C LEU A 58 -15.48 -7.70 -23.36
N THR A 59 -16.71 -7.20 -23.34
CA THR A 59 -17.95 -7.84 -23.80
C THR A 59 -18.51 -7.01 -24.96
N LYS A 60 -18.23 -7.45 -26.19
CA LYS A 60 -18.62 -6.68 -27.40
C LYS A 60 -20.14 -6.58 -27.59
N THR A 61 -20.92 -7.42 -26.91
CA THR A 61 -22.34 -7.66 -27.19
C THR A 61 -23.23 -7.80 -25.94
N SER A 62 -22.66 -7.93 -24.74
CA SER A 62 -23.40 -8.13 -23.48
C SER A 62 -22.95 -7.16 -22.40
N ASP A 63 -23.75 -6.99 -21.34
CA ASP A 63 -23.39 -6.22 -20.13
C ASP A 63 -22.85 -7.15 -19.01
N GLN A 64 -22.51 -8.39 -19.36
CA GLN A 64 -22.03 -9.44 -18.46
C GLN A 64 -20.95 -10.27 -19.15
N LEU A 65 -19.93 -10.67 -18.39
CA LEU A 65 -18.77 -11.40 -18.88
C LEU A 65 -18.97 -12.91 -18.75
N THR A 66 -18.85 -13.63 -19.87
CA THR A 66 -18.90 -15.10 -19.91
C THR A 66 -17.55 -15.73 -19.52
N PHE A 67 -17.55 -17.02 -19.19
CA PHE A 67 -16.32 -17.77 -18.92
C PHE A 67 -15.35 -17.77 -20.12
N ASP A 68 -15.84 -17.91 -21.35
CA ASP A 68 -15.02 -17.85 -22.55
C ASP A 68 -14.39 -16.46 -22.75
N GLU A 69 -15.12 -15.39 -22.44
CA GLU A 69 -14.56 -14.03 -22.48
C GLU A 69 -13.53 -13.83 -21.37
N PHE A 70 -13.80 -14.33 -20.17
CA PHE A 70 -12.87 -14.31 -19.03
C PHE A 70 -11.53 -14.97 -19.35
N THR A 71 -11.57 -16.20 -19.89
CA THR A 71 -10.36 -16.95 -20.25
C THR A 71 -9.56 -16.23 -21.33
N GLN A 72 -10.22 -15.66 -22.35
CA GLN A 72 -9.55 -14.86 -23.38
C GLN A 72 -8.83 -13.62 -22.81
N ILE A 73 -9.34 -13.04 -21.74
CA ILE A 73 -8.72 -11.88 -21.09
C ILE A 73 -7.50 -12.28 -20.28
N VAL A 74 -7.62 -13.34 -19.47
CA VAL A 74 -6.50 -13.79 -18.62
C VAL A 74 -5.33 -14.29 -19.48
N HIS A 75 -5.64 -14.95 -20.60
CA HIS A 75 -4.63 -15.36 -21.60
C HIS A 75 -4.10 -14.22 -22.46
N GLY A 76 -4.58 -12.99 -22.28
CA GLY A 76 -4.05 -11.81 -22.96
C GLY A 76 -4.35 -11.77 -24.46
N LEU A 77 -5.38 -12.48 -24.94
CA LEU A 77 -5.83 -12.42 -26.33
C LEU A 77 -6.41 -11.04 -26.68
N LYS A 78 -6.71 -10.21 -25.67
CA LYS A 78 -7.05 -8.79 -25.81
C LYS A 78 -5.95 -7.95 -25.13
N SER A 79 -5.06 -7.35 -25.93
CA SER A 79 -3.98 -6.50 -25.41
C SER A 79 -4.45 -5.03 -25.35
N THR A 80 -5.18 -4.71 -24.28
CA THR A 80 -5.65 -3.35 -24.02
C THR A 80 -5.32 -2.92 -22.58
N GLU A 81 -5.27 -1.62 -22.33
CA GLU A 81 -4.96 -1.07 -21.01
C GLU A 81 -5.99 -1.52 -19.95
N VAL A 82 -7.23 -1.71 -20.40
CA VAL A 82 -8.35 -2.29 -19.65
C VAL A 82 -8.07 -3.75 -19.25
N ALA A 83 -7.65 -4.60 -20.20
CA ALA A 83 -7.35 -6.00 -19.92
C ALA A 83 -6.17 -6.18 -18.95
N LYS A 84 -5.16 -5.30 -19.03
CA LYS A 84 -4.04 -5.29 -18.06
C LYS A 84 -4.52 -4.97 -16.65
N THR A 85 -5.42 -4.01 -16.51
CA THR A 85 -5.99 -3.60 -15.22
C THR A 85 -6.79 -4.73 -14.59
N PHE A 86 -7.59 -5.42 -15.40
CA PHE A 86 -8.35 -6.60 -14.98
C PHE A 86 -7.45 -7.77 -14.56
N ARG A 87 -6.42 -8.10 -15.36
CA ARG A 87 -5.45 -9.15 -15.03
C ARG A 87 -4.69 -8.86 -13.73
N LYS A 88 -4.35 -7.60 -13.49
CA LYS A 88 -3.73 -7.16 -12.23
C LYS A 88 -4.66 -7.40 -11.03
N ALA A 89 -5.96 -7.19 -11.19
CA ALA A 89 -6.94 -7.44 -10.12
C ALA A 89 -7.11 -8.95 -9.83
N ILE A 90 -7.14 -9.80 -10.87
CA ILE A 90 -7.24 -11.26 -10.73
C ILE A 90 -5.99 -11.83 -10.05
N ASN A 91 -4.80 -11.52 -10.56
CA ASN A 91 -3.54 -12.05 -9.99
C ASN A 91 -3.35 -11.60 -8.54
N LYS A 92 -3.86 -10.41 -8.18
CA LYS A 92 -3.84 -9.92 -6.81
C LYS A 92 -4.87 -10.63 -5.93
N LYS A 93 -6.03 -11.03 -6.46
CA LYS A 93 -7.03 -11.87 -5.76
C LYS A 93 -6.55 -13.30 -5.57
N GLU A 94 -5.81 -13.88 -6.53
CA GLU A 94 -5.18 -15.21 -6.39
C GLU A 94 -4.08 -15.24 -5.32
N GLY A 95 -3.31 -14.16 -5.18
CA GLY A 95 -2.32 -14.03 -4.12
C GLY A 95 -2.88 -13.91 -2.70
N ILE A 96 -4.20 -13.68 -2.54
CA ILE A 96 -4.87 -13.48 -1.24
C ILE A 96 -5.54 -14.77 -0.76
N CYS A 97 -5.91 -15.72 -1.64
CA CYS A 97 -6.60 -16.95 -1.25
C CYS A 97 -5.69 -18.11 -0.81
N ASN A 98 -4.40 -17.86 -0.56
CA ASN A 98 -3.48 -18.80 0.09
C ASN A 98 -3.13 -18.37 1.53
N VAL A 99 -4.11 -17.97 2.34
CA VAL A 99 -3.95 -17.91 3.81
C VAL A 99 -5.24 -18.39 4.47
N ALA A 100 -5.49 -19.69 4.37
CA ALA A 100 -5.94 -20.43 5.54
C ALA A 100 -4.79 -20.38 6.57
N GLY A 101 -4.76 -19.31 7.37
CA GLY A 101 -3.70 -19.05 8.32
C GLY A 101 -4.20 -18.08 9.36
N ARG A 102 -4.78 -18.65 10.40
CA ARG A 102 -5.10 -18.01 11.68
C ARG A 102 -4.01 -16.99 12.02
N SER A 103 -4.36 -15.71 12.07
CA SER A 103 -3.48 -14.64 12.53
C SER A 103 -4.19 -13.90 13.65
N GLU A 104 -3.50 -13.87 14.76
CA GLU A 104 -3.98 -13.54 16.09
C GLU A 104 -4.62 -12.15 16.20
N GLN A 105 -5.66 -12.14 17.01
CA GLN A 105 -6.30 -10.97 17.55
C GLN A 105 -5.31 -10.16 18.39
N SER A 106 -4.78 -9.05 17.85
CA SER A 106 -4.41 -7.82 18.59
C SER A 106 -3.54 -6.90 17.73
N GLY A 107 -4.05 -5.72 17.40
CA GLY A 107 -3.28 -4.60 16.84
C GLY A 107 -3.76 -4.18 15.46
N THR A 108 -4.23 -2.93 15.37
CA THR A 108 -4.80 -2.25 14.19
C THR A 108 -4.22 -2.70 12.84
N GLN A 109 -5.05 -3.34 12.03
CA GLN A 109 -4.73 -3.77 10.66
C GLN A 109 -4.77 -2.56 9.71
N HIS A 110 -3.63 -1.91 9.51
CA HIS A 110 -3.48 -0.92 8.43
C HIS A 110 -2.54 -1.47 7.36
N SER A 111 -3.12 -2.11 6.33
CA SER A 111 -2.42 -2.37 5.07
C SER A 111 -2.49 -1.10 4.23
N TYR A 112 -1.49 -0.23 4.36
CA TYR A 112 -1.39 0.97 3.51
C TYR A 112 -1.07 0.56 2.07
N SER A 113 -1.75 1.19 1.13
CA SER A 113 -1.49 1.06 -0.31
C SER A 113 -0.11 1.66 -0.66
N GLU A 114 0.49 1.24 -1.78
CA GLU A 114 1.78 1.81 -2.22
C GLU A 114 1.63 3.29 -2.59
N GLU A 115 0.46 3.66 -3.11
CA GLU A 115 0.11 5.03 -3.45
C GLU A 115 0.11 5.94 -2.20
N GLU A 116 -0.43 5.46 -1.08
CA GLU A 116 -0.40 6.18 0.20
C GLU A 116 1.03 6.33 0.74
N LYS A 117 1.88 5.30 0.59
CA LYS A 117 3.28 5.37 1.02
C LYS A 117 4.04 6.44 0.25
N VAL A 118 3.85 6.49 -1.08
CA VAL A 118 4.44 7.52 -1.93
C VAL A 118 3.94 8.91 -1.54
N ALA A 119 2.64 9.06 -1.28
CA ALA A 119 2.06 10.33 -0.83
C ALA A 119 2.66 10.80 0.50
N PHE A 120 2.88 9.89 1.46
CA PHE A 120 3.51 10.21 2.74
C PHE A 120 4.96 10.67 2.56
N VAL A 121 5.77 9.94 1.78
CA VAL A 121 7.16 10.33 1.50
C VAL A 121 7.24 11.71 0.84
N ASN A 122 6.38 11.97 -0.14
CA ASN A 122 6.33 13.26 -0.82
C ASN A 122 5.97 14.41 0.14
N TRP A 123 5.03 14.18 1.05
CA TRP A 123 4.68 15.19 2.05
C TRP A 123 5.80 15.43 3.07
N ILE A 124 6.47 14.37 3.52
CA ILE A 124 7.61 14.49 4.45
C ILE A 124 8.72 15.31 3.83
N ASN A 125 9.11 14.98 2.59
CA ASN A 125 10.16 15.71 1.88
C ASN A 125 9.75 17.17 1.63
N LYS A 126 8.47 17.44 1.33
CA LYS A 126 7.95 18.81 1.21
C LYS A 126 7.92 19.56 2.55
N ALA A 127 7.65 18.88 3.66
CA ALA A 127 7.67 19.49 5.00
C ALA A 127 9.10 19.86 5.42
N LEU A 128 10.08 19.04 5.02
CA LEU A 128 11.50 19.25 5.30
C LEU A 128 12.18 20.25 4.34
N GLU A 129 11.62 20.47 3.14
CA GLU A 129 12.16 21.40 2.14
C GLU A 129 12.34 22.84 2.65
N LYS A 130 11.56 23.25 3.66
CA LYS A 130 11.67 24.58 4.27
C LYS A 130 12.95 24.79 5.08
N ASP A 131 13.56 23.71 5.56
CA ASP A 131 14.78 23.74 6.35
C ASP A 131 15.94 23.22 5.49
N ALA A 132 16.61 24.16 4.80
CA ALA A 132 17.73 23.85 3.91
C ALA A 132 18.85 23.10 4.67
N GLY A 133 19.06 21.82 4.33
CA GLY A 133 20.10 20.97 4.91
C GLY A 133 19.62 19.71 5.64
N LYS A 134 18.30 19.54 5.85
CA LYS A 134 17.74 18.31 6.47
C LYS A 134 17.60 17.19 5.45
N GLY A 135 17.89 15.95 5.86
CA GLY A 135 17.93 14.78 4.97
C GLY A 135 16.53 14.35 4.48
N THR A 136 16.40 14.00 3.21
CA THR A 136 15.17 13.46 2.63
C THR A 136 15.09 11.95 2.79
N ILE A 137 13.87 11.41 2.93
CA ILE A 137 13.67 9.96 2.90
C ILE A 137 13.18 9.53 1.53
N THR A 138 13.65 8.36 1.07
CA THR A 138 13.20 7.75 -0.19
C THR A 138 12.11 6.69 0.03
N SER A 139 12.14 6.03 1.19
CA SER A 139 11.23 4.94 1.55
C SER A 139 11.13 4.76 3.06
N PHE A 140 10.09 4.08 3.54
CA PHE A 140 9.98 3.66 4.95
C PHE A 140 10.91 2.51 5.34
N LYS A 141 11.70 2.01 4.38
CA LYS A 141 12.79 1.03 4.59
C LYS A 141 14.18 1.67 4.56
N ASP A 142 14.25 2.99 4.48
CA ASP A 142 15.50 3.72 4.31
C ASP A 142 16.38 3.57 5.56
N GLY A 143 17.63 3.13 5.36
CA GLY A 143 18.58 2.90 6.45
C GLY A 143 18.92 4.16 7.23
N SER A 144 18.76 5.34 6.63
CA SER A 144 18.91 6.63 7.32
C SER A 144 17.97 6.80 8.51
N ILE A 145 16.82 6.12 8.51
CA ILE A 145 15.83 6.16 9.59
C ILE A 145 16.36 5.52 10.87
N SER A 146 17.33 4.59 10.78
CA SER A 146 17.97 3.97 11.95
C SER A 146 18.66 4.99 12.86
N SER A 147 19.12 6.12 12.30
CA SER A 147 19.71 7.24 13.06
C SER A 147 18.66 8.08 13.81
N SER A 148 17.37 7.87 13.52
CA SER A 148 16.22 8.68 13.95
C SER A 148 16.25 10.16 13.53
N MET A 149 17.26 10.59 12.76
CA MET A 149 17.38 12.00 12.31
C MET A 149 16.20 12.45 11.46
N PRO A 150 15.72 11.68 10.45
CA PRO A 150 14.57 12.12 9.66
C PRO A 150 13.30 12.30 10.49
N VAL A 151 13.14 11.51 11.57
CA VAL A 151 11.99 11.61 12.48
C VAL A 151 12.10 12.89 13.33
N LEU A 152 13.30 13.19 13.84
CA LEU A 152 13.58 14.38 14.63
C LEU A 152 13.43 15.66 13.80
N ASP A 153 13.99 15.65 12.59
CA ASP A 153 13.88 16.73 11.62
C ASP A 153 12.42 17.05 11.28
N LEU A 154 11.59 16.01 11.10
CA LEU A 154 10.17 16.20 10.84
C LEU A 154 9.42 16.76 12.06
N ILE A 155 9.76 16.32 13.27
CA ILE A 155 9.17 16.86 14.51
C ILE A 155 9.48 18.36 14.63
N ASP A 156 10.72 18.75 14.36
CA ASP A 156 11.14 20.14 14.38
C ASP A 156 10.47 20.96 13.26
N ALA A 157 10.30 20.41 12.06
CA ALA A 157 9.55 21.06 10.98
C ALA A 157 8.06 21.27 11.33
N ILE A 158 7.43 20.33 12.07
CA ILE A 158 6.04 20.44 12.53
C ILE A 158 5.90 21.43 13.69
N GLN A 159 6.90 21.50 14.57
CA GLN A 159 6.92 22.42 15.69
C GLN A 159 8.36 22.91 15.92
N PRO A 160 8.73 24.04 15.28
CA PRO A 160 10.09 24.59 15.38
C PRO A 160 10.51 24.84 16.82
N GLY A 161 11.75 24.47 17.16
CA GLY A 161 12.31 24.65 18.50
C GLY A 161 11.88 23.56 19.49
N SER A 162 11.25 22.48 19.02
CA SER A 162 10.93 21.33 19.87
C SER A 162 12.16 20.47 20.13
N ILE A 163 13.04 20.36 19.15
CA ILE A 163 14.21 19.48 19.19
C ILE A 163 15.44 20.27 19.63
N ARG A 164 16.22 19.70 20.55
CA ARG A 164 17.53 20.22 20.92
C ARG A 164 18.61 19.36 20.28
N TYR A 165 19.14 19.84 19.16
CA TYR A 165 20.16 19.13 18.39
C TYR A 165 21.50 18.99 19.14
N ASP A 166 21.80 19.85 20.11
CA ASP A 166 23.02 19.76 20.95
C ASP A 166 23.12 18.47 21.77
N LEU A 167 21.98 17.81 22.02
CA LEU A 167 21.92 16.55 22.77
C LEU A 167 22.05 15.32 21.87
N LEU A 168 22.07 15.51 20.54
CA LEU A 168 22.07 14.46 19.55
C LEU A 168 23.44 14.29 18.94
N LYS A 169 23.87 13.05 18.80
CA LYS A 169 25.05 12.73 18.00
C LYS A 169 24.63 12.51 16.55
N THR A 170 25.37 13.12 15.63
CA THR A 170 25.13 13.08 14.18
C THR A 170 26.17 12.26 13.42
N GLU A 171 27.35 12.05 14.01
CA GLU A 171 28.50 11.38 13.40
C GLU A 171 28.90 10.15 14.24
N ASP A 172 29.49 9.14 13.59
CA ASP A 172 29.99 7.89 14.20
C ASP A 172 29.01 7.16 15.12
N LEU A 173 27.75 7.06 14.69
CA LEU A 173 26.65 6.48 15.44
C LEU A 173 26.84 4.99 15.76
N THR A 174 27.19 4.71 17.01
CA THR A 174 27.06 3.38 17.61
C THR A 174 25.59 2.99 17.78
N GLU A 175 25.31 1.68 17.91
CA GLU A 175 23.95 1.19 18.12
C GLU A 175 23.30 1.78 19.39
N GLU A 176 24.10 2.03 20.43
CA GLU A 176 23.63 2.70 21.65
C GLU A 176 23.19 4.15 21.39
N GLU A 177 23.94 4.88 20.56
CA GLU A 177 23.62 6.27 20.20
C GLU A 177 22.39 6.35 19.30
N LYS A 178 22.25 5.42 18.34
CA LYS A 178 21.01 5.30 17.55
C LYS A 178 19.81 5.05 18.45
N LEU A 179 19.95 4.17 19.44
CA LEU A 179 18.89 3.88 20.40
C LEU A 179 18.55 5.10 21.27
N ASN A 180 19.55 5.86 21.70
CA ASN A 180 19.35 7.10 22.46
C ASN A 180 18.65 8.17 21.63
N ASN A 181 19.04 8.33 20.36
CA ASN A 181 18.37 9.23 19.41
C ASN A 181 16.90 8.79 19.19
N ALA A 182 16.64 7.49 19.04
CA ALA A 182 15.29 6.94 18.88
C ALA A 182 14.40 7.16 20.11
N LYS A 183 14.93 6.93 21.32
CA LYS A 183 14.25 7.22 22.59
C LYS A 183 13.86 8.69 22.68
N TYR A 184 14.78 9.57 22.29
CA TYR A 184 14.54 11.00 22.28
C TYR A 184 13.47 11.38 21.24
N ALA A 185 13.55 10.84 20.02
CA ALA A 185 12.58 11.09 18.95
C ALA A 185 11.15 10.70 19.35
N ILE A 186 10.95 9.52 19.94
CA ILE A 186 9.64 9.05 20.40
C ILE A 186 9.10 9.92 21.54
N SER A 187 9.97 10.27 22.50
CA SER A 187 9.62 11.17 23.60
C SER A 187 9.15 12.53 23.08
N MET A 188 9.86 13.08 22.10
CA MET A 188 9.53 14.36 21.49
C MET A 188 8.27 14.30 20.62
N ALA A 189 8.06 13.23 19.85
CA ALA A 189 6.84 13.00 19.09
C ALA A 189 5.60 12.99 20.01
N ARG A 190 5.68 12.28 21.14
CA ARG A 190 4.60 12.25 22.14
C ARG A 190 4.40 13.62 22.79
N LYS A 191 5.48 14.35 23.09
CA LYS A 191 5.43 15.70 23.68
C LYS A 191 4.69 16.70 22.79
N ILE A 192 4.85 16.60 21.46
CA ILE A 192 4.09 17.46 20.53
C ILE A 192 2.63 16.98 20.32
N GLY A 193 2.24 15.86 20.94
CA GLY A 193 0.88 15.30 20.92
C GLY A 193 0.65 14.26 19.82
N ALA A 194 1.70 13.73 19.19
CA ALA A 194 1.55 12.60 18.26
C ALA A 194 1.37 11.29 19.04
N ARG A 195 0.38 10.49 18.66
CA ARG A 195 0.04 9.21 19.32
C ARG A 195 0.94 8.08 18.82
N VAL A 196 2.24 8.18 19.12
CA VAL A 196 3.24 7.20 18.68
C VAL A 196 3.30 5.99 19.61
N TYR A 197 3.03 4.81 19.05
CA TYR A 197 3.07 3.51 19.74
C TYR A 197 4.35 2.71 19.47
N ALA A 198 5.21 3.17 18.55
CA ALA A 198 6.46 2.49 18.24
C ALA A 198 7.44 2.50 19.43
N LEU A 199 8.26 1.46 19.49
CA LEU A 199 9.38 1.36 20.41
C LEU A 199 10.65 1.96 19.77
N PRO A 200 11.62 2.45 20.56
CA PRO A 200 12.89 2.94 20.03
C PRO A 200 13.61 1.93 19.14
N GLU A 201 13.57 0.65 19.52
CA GLU A 201 14.16 -0.46 18.79
C GLU A 201 13.55 -0.61 17.39
N ASP A 202 12.25 -0.30 17.23
CA ASP A 202 11.58 -0.37 15.94
C ASP A 202 12.09 0.67 14.92
N LEU A 203 12.58 1.82 15.41
CA LEU A 203 13.22 2.83 14.57
C LEU A 203 14.65 2.42 14.21
N VAL A 204 15.41 1.95 15.19
CA VAL A 204 16.81 1.51 14.99
C VAL A 204 16.89 0.35 14.00
N GLU A 205 16.00 -0.64 14.14
CA GLU A 205 15.90 -1.79 13.22
C GLU A 205 15.16 -1.47 11.92
N VAL A 206 14.63 -0.26 11.77
CA VAL A 206 13.85 0.19 10.59
C VAL A 206 12.70 -0.77 10.28
N LYS A 207 11.90 -1.12 11.29
CA LYS A 207 10.71 -1.98 11.09
C LYS A 207 9.66 -1.22 10.26
N PRO A 208 9.39 -1.61 8.99
CA PRO A 208 8.69 -0.72 8.06
C PRO A 208 7.26 -0.37 8.48
N LYS A 209 6.56 -1.31 9.11
CA LYS A 209 5.20 -1.09 9.64
C LYS A 209 5.21 -0.05 10.76
N MET A 210 6.11 -0.19 11.73
CA MET A 210 6.20 0.70 12.88
C MET A 210 6.67 2.10 12.46
N VAL A 211 7.72 2.18 11.66
CA VAL A 211 8.24 3.43 11.09
C VAL A 211 7.14 4.20 10.36
N MET A 212 6.39 3.53 9.50
CA MET A 212 5.27 4.16 8.77
C MET A 212 4.19 4.70 9.72
N THR A 213 3.84 3.97 10.79
CA THR A 213 2.87 4.47 11.77
C THR A 213 3.37 5.70 12.52
N VAL A 214 4.67 5.81 12.78
CA VAL A 214 5.28 7.00 13.41
C VAL A 214 5.10 8.22 12.51
N PHE A 215 5.48 8.10 11.24
CA PHE A 215 5.34 9.18 10.25
C PHE A 215 3.87 9.57 10.03
N ALA A 216 2.96 8.61 9.96
CA ALA A 216 1.53 8.88 9.84
C ALA A 216 0.99 9.65 11.06
N CYS A 217 1.41 9.29 12.27
CA CYS A 217 1.03 10.01 13.50
C CYS A 217 1.57 11.45 13.52
N LEU A 218 2.79 11.67 13.02
CA LEU A 218 3.40 12.99 12.89
C LEU A 218 2.69 13.83 11.83
N MET A 219 2.40 13.25 10.67
CA MET A 219 1.65 13.91 9.59
C MET A 219 0.26 14.34 10.06
N ALA A 220 -0.48 13.45 10.72
CA ALA A 220 -1.80 13.77 11.27
C ALA A 220 -1.75 14.94 12.26
N ARG A 221 -0.61 15.14 12.94
CA ARG A 221 -0.38 16.28 13.84
C ARG A 221 0.00 17.56 13.09
N GLY A 222 0.81 17.45 12.05
CA GLY A 222 1.23 18.57 11.19
C GLY A 222 0.07 19.15 10.39
N MET A 223 -0.79 18.30 9.81
CA MET A 223 -1.95 18.74 9.02
C MET A 223 -3.02 19.46 9.86
N LYS A 224 -3.12 19.18 11.17
CA LYS A 224 -4.05 19.88 12.07
C LYS A 224 -3.61 21.30 12.44
N ARG A 225 -2.37 21.69 12.10
CA ARG A 225 -1.80 23.01 12.41
C ARG A 225 -1.63 23.91 11.19
N ALA A 226 -1.83 23.38 9.98
CA ALA A 226 -1.76 24.11 8.72
C ALA A 226 -3.10 24.77 8.39
#